data_AF-A0A1I7T7C7-F1
#
_entry.id   AF-A0A1I7T7C7-F1
#
_cell.length_a   1.000
_cell.length_b   1.000
_cell.length_c   1.000
_cell.angle_alpha   90.00
_cell.angle_beta   90.00
_cell.angle_gamma   90.00
#
_symmetry.space_group_name_H-M   'P 1'
#
loop_
_entity.id
_entity.type
_entity.pdbx_description
1 polymer ?
#
loop_
_entity_poly.entity_id
_entity_poly.type
_entity_poly.pdbx_seq_one_letter_code
_entity_poly.pdbx_strand_id
1 'polypeptide(L)'
;MLELLSEMVTAYNGGLPHNKTEDLSGAVATAYAKSLKRHHGFIAKQAFKVVTMAVPYRHTILKAVALGQEGLDDVCIRHIECHLDNFRLNVKTLVDYYIAKKLDTPDP
;
A
#
# COMPACT_ATOMS: atom_id res chain seq x y z
N MET A 1 -1.84 1.10 4.04
CA MET A 1 -2.24 -0.19 3.44
C MET A 1 -3.01 0.02 2.14
N LEU A 2 -4.12 0.77 2.14
CA LEU A 2 -4.88 1.09 0.91
C LEU A 2 -4.02 1.65 -0.23
N GLU A 3 -3.24 2.70 0.05
CA GLU A 3 -2.36 3.31 -0.96
C GLU A 3 -1.31 2.32 -1.48
N LEU A 4 -0.69 1.52 -0.60
CA LEU A 4 0.32 0.53 -1.00
C LEU A 4 -0.27 -0.52 -1.95
N LEU A 5 -1.45 -1.06 -1.61
CA LEU A 5 -2.14 -2.04 -2.47
C LEU A 5 -2.54 -1.41 -3.81
N SER A 6 -2.98 -0.14 -3.80
CA SER A 6 -3.31 0.59 -5.02
C SER A 6 -2.09 0.79 -5.92
N GLU A 7 -0.95 1.22 -5.35
CA GLU A 7 0.32 1.38 -6.09
C GLU A 7 0.82 0.04 -6.65
N MET A 8 0.73 -1.05 -5.87
CA MET A 8 1.17 -2.38 -6.30
C MET A 8 0.32 -2.91 -7.47
N VAL A 9 -1.01 -2.80 -7.40
CA VAL A 9 -1.91 -3.18 -8.49
C VAL A 9 -1.66 -2.32 -9.73
N THR A 10 -1.52 -1.01 -9.55
CA THR A 10 -1.25 -0.06 -10.66
C THR A 10 0.07 -0.40 -11.36
N ALA A 11 1.13 -0.67 -10.59
CA ALA A 11 2.42 -1.06 -11.16
C ALA A 11 2.36 -2.40 -11.89
N TYR A 12 1.65 -3.39 -11.33
CA TYR A 12 1.50 -4.71 -11.94
C TYR A 12 0.72 -4.66 -13.26
N ASN A 13 -0.40 -3.93 -13.29
CA ASN A 13 -1.28 -3.79 -14.45
C ASN A 13 -0.80 -2.72 -15.45
N GLY A 14 0.27 -1.97 -15.12
CA GLY A 14 0.76 -0.81 -15.89
C GLY A 14 1.46 -1.13 -17.22
N GLY A 15 1.45 -2.38 -17.67
CA GLY A 15 1.98 -2.80 -18.98
C GLY A 15 3.50 -2.96 -19.07
N LEU A 16 4.24 -2.65 -18.00
CA LEU A 16 5.66 -2.96 -17.92
C LEU A 16 5.87 -4.47 -17.66
N PRO A 17 6.96 -5.07 -18.14
CA PRO A 17 7.31 -6.44 -17.80
C PRO A 17 7.34 -6.65 -16.28
N HIS A 18 6.71 -7.73 -15.79
CA HIS A 18 6.53 -7.96 -14.36
C HIS A 18 7.84 -7.96 -13.55
N ASN A 19 8.95 -8.41 -14.14
CA ASN A 19 10.26 -8.36 -13.47
C ASN A 19 10.78 -6.92 -13.23
N LYS A 20 10.29 -5.92 -13.96
CA LYS A 20 10.61 -4.51 -13.77
C LYS A 20 9.79 -3.86 -12.66
N THR A 21 8.78 -4.55 -12.16
CA THR A 21 7.86 -4.07 -11.12
C THR A 21 7.92 -4.91 -9.84
N GLU A 22 8.95 -5.75 -9.71
CA GLU A 22 9.21 -6.59 -8.53
C GLU A 22 9.65 -5.78 -7.31
N ASP A 23 10.42 -4.71 -7.50
CA ASP A 23 10.81 -3.81 -6.42
C ASP A 23 9.63 -2.90 -6.04
N LEU A 24 9.21 -3.00 -4.78
CA LEU A 24 8.09 -2.24 -4.22
C LEU A 24 8.52 -1.01 -3.42
N SER A 25 9.83 -0.72 -3.32
CA SER A 25 10.35 0.40 -2.54
C SER A 25 9.73 1.75 -2.96
N GLY A 26 9.62 2.00 -4.27
CA GLY A 26 8.98 3.19 -4.83
C GLY A 26 7.48 3.26 -4.54
N ALA A 27 6.77 2.13 -4.64
CA ALA A 27 5.35 2.03 -4.31
C ALA A 27 5.10 2.31 -2.81
N VAL A 28 5.92 1.74 -1.93
CA VAL A 28 5.87 1.98 -0.48
C VAL A 28 6.16 3.44 -0.14
N ALA A 29 7.18 4.05 -0.77
CA ALA A 29 7.52 5.45 -0.55
C ALA A 29 6.38 6.38 -0.98
N THR A 30 5.76 6.11 -2.12
CA THR A 30 4.62 6.86 -2.64
C THR A 30 3.40 6.71 -1.73
N ALA A 31 3.07 5.49 -1.34
CA ALA A 31 1.97 5.20 -0.42
C ALA A 31 2.15 5.90 0.94
N TYR A 32 3.38 5.88 1.48
CA TYR A 32 3.71 6.57 2.71
C TYR A 32 3.51 8.09 2.61
N ALA A 33 3.97 8.69 1.50
CA ALA A 33 3.82 10.12 1.26
C ALA A 33 2.36 10.55 1.17
N LYS A 34 1.50 9.74 0.54
CA LYS A 34 0.07 9.99 0.38
C LYS A 34 -0.74 9.79 1.67
N SER A 35 -0.26 8.96 2.61
CA SER A 35 -1.02 8.61 3.81
C SER A 35 -0.36 9.04 5.13
N LEU A 36 0.67 8.32 5.59
CA LEU A 36 1.15 8.42 6.98
C LEU A 36 2.14 9.57 7.19
N LYS A 37 2.83 10.03 6.14
CA LYS A 37 3.95 10.97 6.27
C LYS A 37 3.57 12.28 6.97
N ARG A 38 2.35 12.79 6.74
CA ARG A 38 1.85 14.02 7.40
C ARG A 38 1.68 13.85 8.91
N HIS A 39 1.32 12.64 9.34
CA HIS A 39 1.07 12.29 10.74
C HIS A 39 2.31 11.79 11.50
N HIS A 40 3.50 11.88 10.91
CA HIS A 40 4.75 11.42 11.53
C HIS A 40 5.68 12.62 11.83
N GLY A 41 6.16 12.70 13.08
CA GLY A 41 7.26 13.60 13.45
C GLY A 41 8.60 13.21 12.82
N PHE A 42 9.65 14.01 13.09
CA PHE A 42 10.98 13.81 12.48
C PHE A 42 11.54 12.38 12.69
N ILE A 43 11.50 11.88 13.93
CA ILE A 43 12.05 10.56 14.27
C ILE A 43 11.32 9.43 13.53
N ALA A 44 9.98 9.45 13.52
CA ALA A 44 9.17 8.47 12.80
C ALA A 44 9.43 8.51 11.28
N LYS A 45 9.62 9.72 10.70
CA LYS A 45 10.02 9.89 9.29
C LYS A 45 11.39 9.26 8.99
N GLN A 46 12.38 9.37 9.88
CA GLN A 46 13.69 8.73 9.68
C GLN A 46 13.62 7.21 9.86
N ALA A 47 12.90 6.72 10.87
CA ALA A 47 12.69 5.30 11.08
C ALA A 47 12.04 4.63 9.85
N PHE A 48 11.04 5.29 9.24
CA PHE A 48 10.39 4.76 8.04
C PHE A 48 11.39 4.58 6.87
N LYS A 49 12.33 5.52 6.66
CA LYS A 49 13.35 5.37 5.62
C LYS A 49 14.21 4.12 5.82
N VAL A 50 14.56 3.81 7.05
CA VAL A 50 15.33 2.58 7.35
C VAL A 50 14.48 1.35 7.05
N VAL A 51 13.20 1.33 7.47
CA VAL A 51 12.28 0.22 7.19
C VAL A 51 12.08 0.01 5.69
N THR A 52 12.08 1.07 4.87
CA THR A 52 11.92 0.92 3.41
C THR A 52 13.04 0.10 2.75
N MET A 53 14.20 -0.05 3.39
CA MET A 53 15.29 -0.90 2.89
C MET A 53 14.99 -2.40 3.03
N ALA A 54 14.01 -2.78 3.86
CA ALA A 54 13.61 -4.15 4.11
C ALA A 54 12.27 -4.51 3.43
N VAL A 55 11.84 -3.72 2.46
CA VAL A 55 10.62 -3.99 1.70
C VAL A 55 10.83 -5.29 0.89
N PRO A 56 9.95 -6.30 1.06
CA PRO A 56 10.04 -7.52 0.29
C PRO A 56 9.68 -7.27 -1.18
N TYR A 57 10.20 -8.10 -2.07
CA TYR A 57 9.78 -8.11 -3.47
C TYR A 57 8.31 -8.46 -3.61
N ARG A 58 7.69 -8.01 -4.71
CA ARG A 58 6.29 -8.29 -5.00
C ARG A 58 5.97 -9.79 -4.99
N HIS A 59 6.74 -10.64 -5.67
CA HIS A 59 6.49 -12.08 -5.67
C HIS A 59 6.52 -12.68 -4.25
N THR A 60 7.34 -12.14 -3.35
CA THR A 60 7.40 -12.58 -1.94
C THR A 60 6.09 -12.27 -1.22
N ILE A 61 5.54 -11.07 -1.43
CA ILE A 61 4.23 -10.69 -0.89
C ILE A 61 3.12 -11.54 -1.52
N LEU A 62 3.12 -11.69 -2.85
CA LEU A 62 2.08 -12.43 -3.57
C LEU A 62 2.07 -13.91 -3.19
N LYS A 63 3.24 -14.54 -3.07
CA LYS A 63 3.38 -15.91 -2.53
C LYS A 63 2.84 -16.02 -1.10
N ALA A 64 3.08 -15.03 -0.25
CA ALA A 64 2.57 -15.03 1.12
C ALA A 64 1.03 -14.96 1.16
N VAL A 65 0.41 -14.09 0.35
CA VAL A 65 -1.07 -14.02 0.27
C VAL A 65 -1.69 -15.21 -0.47
N ALA A 66 -0.90 -15.90 -1.31
CA ALA A 66 -1.25 -17.16 -1.94
C ALA A 66 -1.02 -18.39 -1.03
N LEU A 67 -0.77 -18.19 0.27
CA LEU A 67 -0.50 -19.27 1.24
C LEU A 67 0.65 -20.19 0.82
N GLY A 68 1.68 -19.62 0.19
CA GLY A 68 2.88 -20.33 -0.26
C GLY A 68 2.79 -20.92 -1.67
N GLN A 69 1.63 -20.84 -2.33
CA GLN A 69 1.45 -21.34 -3.70
C GLN A 69 2.12 -20.40 -4.72
N GLU A 70 2.68 -20.98 -5.78
CA GLU A 70 3.35 -20.26 -6.87
C GLU A 70 2.46 -20.17 -8.11
N GLY A 71 2.73 -19.19 -8.98
CA GLY A 71 1.98 -19.01 -10.23
C GLY A 71 0.58 -18.41 -10.05
N LEU A 72 0.29 -17.83 -8.88
CA LEU A 72 -1.00 -17.21 -8.58
C LEU A 72 -0.98 -15.68 -8.57
N ASP A 73 0.12 -15.05 -9.02
CA ASP A 73 0.30 -13.59 -9.00
C ASP A 73 -0.87 -12.84 -9.63
N ASP A 74 -1.29 -13.22 -10.85
CA ASP A 74 -2.42 -12.62 -11.55
C ASP A 74 -3.75 -12.76 -10.79
N VAL A 75 -3.97 -13.93 -10.18
CA VAL A 75 -5.18 -14.22 -9.40
C VAL A 75 -5.20 -13.35 -8.14
N CYS A 76 -4.08 -13.28 -7.42
CA CYS A 76 -3.91 -12.46 -6.23
C CYS A 76 -4.08 -10.96 -6.55
N ILE A 77 -3.45 -10.46 -7.61
CA ILE A 77 -3.57 -9.07 -8.03
C ILE A 77 -5.02 -8.74 -8.39
N ARG A 78 -5.69 -9.60 -9.16
CA ARG A 78 -7.11 -9.40 -9.51
C ARG A 78 -8.02 -9.40 -8.27
N HIS A 79 -7.77 -10.27 -7.30
CA HIS A 79 -8.54 -10.27 -6.05
C HIS A 79 -8.32 -8.98 -5.24
N ILE A 80 -7.08 -8.50 -5.17
CA ILE A 80 -6.76 -7.22 -4.52
C ILE A 80 -7.49 -6.09 -5.25
N GLU A 81 -7.39 -6.03 -6.58
CA GLU A 81 -8.02 -5.02 -7.42
C GLU A 81 -9.54 -4.96 -7.21
N CYS A 82 -10.22 -6.11 -7.24
CA CYS A 82 -11.67 -6.19 -7.00
C CYS A 82 -12.09 -5.69 -5.61
N HIS A 83 -11.20 -5.74 -4.63
CA HIS A 83 -11.47 -5.27 -3.27
C HIS A 83 -11.20 -3.77 -3.09
N LEU A 84 -10.33 -3.17 -3.92
CA LEU A 84 -9.82 -1.82 -3.70
C LEU A 84 -10.93 -0.76 -3.66
N ASP A 85 -11.96 -0.84 -4.51
CA ASP A 85 -13.00 0.18 -4.55
C ASP A 85 -13.86 0.20 -3.28
N ASN A 86 -14.28 -0.98 -2.81
CA ASN A 86 -14.99 -1.10 -1.55
C ASN A 86 -14.10 -0.68 -0.37
N PHE A 87 -12.82 -1.02 -0.41
CA PHE A 87 -11.89 -0.60 0.63
C PHE A 87 -11.70 0.93 0.64
N ARG A 88 -11.57 1.58 -0.52
CA ARG A 88 -11.54 3.05 -0.66
C ARG A 88 -12.79 3.67 -0.07
N LEU A 89 -13.98 3.15 -0.40
CA LEU A 89 -15.24 3.65 0.12
C LEU A 89 -15.31 3.55 1.64
N ASN A 90 -14.89 2.41 2.21
CA ASN A 90 -14.86 2.20 3.65
C ASN A 90 -13.90 3.16 4.35
N VAL A 91 -12.67 3.28 3.86
CA VAL A 91 -11.66 4.21 4.41
C VAL A 91 -12.17 5.64 4.33
N LYS A 92 -12.72 6.06 3.19
CA LYS A 92 -13.29 7.40 3.02
C LYS A 92 -14.41 7.66 4.02
N THR A 93 -15.35 6.73 4.15
CA THR A 93 -16.49 6.86 5.08
C THR A 93 -16.01 7.01 6.53
N LEU A 94 -14.99 6.24 6.94
CA LEU A 94 -14.41 6.36 8.28
C LEU A 94 -13.70 7.70 8.47
N VAL A 95 -12.88 8.14 7.51
CA VAL A 95 -12.18 9.44 7.59
C VAL A 95 -13.18 10.59 7.67
N ASP A 96 -14.20 10.60 6.80
CA ASP A 96 -15.26 11.61 6.79
C ASP A 96 -16.00 11.65 8.12
N TYR A 97 -16.29 10.48 8.71
CA TYR A 97 -16.92 10.39 10.03
C TYR A 97 -16.05 11.01 11.12
N TYR A 98 -14.75 10.70 11.17
CA TYR A 98 -13.83 11.26 12.16
C TYR A 98 -13.72 12.78 12.05
N ILE A 99 -13.64 13.30 10.83
CA ILE A 99 -13.63 14.75 10.57
C ILE A 99 -14.96 15.38 11.02
N ALA A 100 -16.10 14.83 10.59
CA ALA A 100 -17.42 15.36 10.91
C ALA A 100 -17.72 15.36 12.42
N LYS A 101 -17.17 14.38 13.16
CA LYS A 101 -17.31 14.27 14.61
C LYS A 101 -16.21 14.98 15.39
N LYS A 102 -15.26 15.65 14.72
CA LYS A 102 -14.11 16.32 15.34
C LYS A 102 -13.29 15.36 16.22
N LEU A 103 -13.13 14.12 15.74
CA LEU A 103 -12.35 13.06 16.36
C LEU A 103 -10.97 12.91 15.71
N ASP A 104 -10.70 13.64 14.64
CA ASP A 104 -9.38 13.64 14.00
C ASP A 104 -8.35 14.37 14.87
N THR A 105 -7.16 13.79 14.98
CA THR A 105 -6.07 14.34 15.78
C THR A 105 -5.20 15.26 14.92
N PRO A 106 -4.82 16.46 15.41
CA PRO A 106 -3.94 17.34 14.66
C PRO A 106 -2.60 16.67 14.35
N ASP A 107 -1.97 17.10 13.26
CA ASP A 107 -0.63 16.63 12.88
C ASP A 107 0.39 16.93 14.00
N PRO A 108 1.35 16.02 14.25
CA PRO A 108 2.34 16.13 15.32
C PRO A 108 3.51 17.08 15.02
#